data_AF-A0A7S0KLG3-F1
#
_entry.id   AF-A0A7S0KLG3-F1
#
_cell.length_a   1.000
_cell.length_b   1.000
_cell.length_c   1.000
_cell.angle_alpha   90.00
_cell.angle_beta   90.00
_cell.angle_gamma   90.00
#
_symmetry.space_group_name_H-M   'P 1'
#
loop_
_entity.id
_entity.type
_entity.pdbx_description
1 polymer ?
#
loop_
_entity_poly.entity_id
_entity_poly.type
_entity_poly.pdbx_seq_one_letter_code
_entity_poly.pdbx_strand_id
1 'polypeptide(L)'
;MEDCCAICAEPLTHVAYGPCGHRDACVECVARLRFVMEDRRCVICQVTCERVFATRHMGEYTETIGADGFEQLPKRARAKQLHHDDKLDMFFDDDAVCGKVKSLRSLVCGECVRDAGGDASAVPQHQSVKALKAHLREKHGKFFCEVCLEGRKVFLSEQVLYTRTQLDKHRYGASADVDNAFGQAGFKGHPSCKYCKKFFYDEGQLYTHMQTAHETCHICRRQCPDKHVYYRDYEELERHFRKDHHACLHPECLAKKFVVFTSAQELKNHEGLEHGRAMTKAERQAALRVDVGFTVGAGGDDDRGGNQSGDWTVVGGGGGRGGANATDVERMRAQARAHAQEQLRQARVNSVESAQLEAVLRASRGESELPRVASAEDFPDLATGGALAARGGGLIGG
;
A
#
# COMPACT_ATOMS: atom_id res chain seq x y z
N MET A 1 -29.44 11.60 -20.96
CA MET A 1 -28.72 12.27 -19.84
C MET A 1 -27.24 12.22 -20.20
N GLU A 2 -26.87 12.86 -21.32
CA GLU A 2 -25.65 12.53 -22.11
C GLU A 2 -24.66 13.71 -22.25
N ASP A 3 -24.91 14.84 -21.57
CA ASP A 3 -24.09 16.06 -21.70
C ASP A 3 -23.42 16.46 -20.38
N CYS A 4 -23.04 15.51 -19.53
CA CYS A 4 -22.32 15.77 -18.29
C CYS A 4 -20.88 15.23 -18.35
N CYS A 5 -19.95 15.95 -17.75
CA CYS A 5 -18.56 15.53 -17.62
C CYS A 5 -18.47 14.27 -16.74
N ALA A 6 -17.76 13.24 -17.22
CA ALA A 6 -17.52 12.01 -16.47
C ALA A 6 -16.72 12.22 -15.17
N ILE A 7 -16.04 13.36 -15.03
CA ILE A 7 -15.18 13.67 -13.88
C ILE A 7 -15.89 14.57 -12.85
N CYS A 8 -16.44 15.71 -13.29
CA CYS A 8 -17.07 16.67 -12.38
C CYS A 8 -18.60 16.62 -12.37
N ALA A 9 -19.23 15.81 -13.21
CA ALA A 9 -20.69 15.73 -13.41
C ALA A 9 -21.37 17.05 -13.82
N GLU A 10 -20.61 18.10 -14.09
CA GLU A 10 -21.11 19.38 -14.61
C GLU A 10 -21.42 19.29 -16.11
N PRO A 11 -22.34 20.12 -16.62
CA PRO A 11 -22.71 20.11 -18.03
C PRO A 11 -21.51 20.45 -18.95
N LEU A 12 -21.34 19.65 -20.00
CA LEU A 12 -20.30 19.81 -21.02
C LEU A 12 -20.63 20.99 -21.92
N THR A 13 -19.95 22.12 -21.69
CA THR A 13 -19.97 23.26 -22.63
C THR A 13 -18.83 23.18 -23.63
N HIS A 14 -17.66 22.73 -23.17
CA HIS A 14 -16.46 22.52 -23.97
C HIS A 14 -15.81 21.23 -23.52
N VAL A 15 -15.38 20.44 -24.50
CA VAL A 15 -14.73 19.14 -24.29
C VAL A 15 -13.29 19.21 -24.73
N ALA A 16 -12.45 18.42 -24.07
CA ALA A 16 -11.06 18.24 -24.46
C ALA A 16 -10.78 16.76 -24.67
N TYR A 17 -10.27 16.40 -25.85
CA TYR A 17 -10.00 15.01 -26.21
C TYR A 17 -8.65 14.86 -26.91
N GLY A 18 -8.05 13.67 -26.76
CA GLY A 18 -6.81 13.29 -27.45
C GLY A 18 -7.09 12.52 -28.74
N PRO A 19 -6.06 11.96 -29.39
CA PRO A 19 -6.21 11.17 -30.63
C PRO A 19 -7.09 9.92 -30.45
N CYS A 20 -7.36 9.50 -29.21
CA CYS A 20 -8.29 8.42 -28.90
C CYS A 20 -9.78 8.80 -29.09
N GLY A 21 -10.12 10.07 -29.26
CA GLY A 21 -11.48 10.51 -29.60
C GLY A 21 -12.52 10.50 -28.47
N HIS A 22 -12.16 10.14 -27.23
CA HIS A 22 -13.08 10.15 -26.09
C HIS A 22 -13.39 11.59 -25.64
N ARG A 23 -14.68 11.96 -25.62
CA ARG A 23 -15.17 13.34 -25.43
C ARG A 23 -15.91 13.56 -24.11
N ASP A 24 -15.89 12.59 -23.22
CA ASP A 24 -16.72 12.60 -21.99
C ASP A 24 -16.13 13.46 -20.86
N ALA A 25 -15.11 14.27 -21.14
CA ALA A 25 -14.42 15.10 -20.16
C ALA A 25 -14.39 16.57 -20.57
N CYS A 26 -14.76 17.46 -19.65
CA CYS A 26 -14.68 18.89 -19.87
C CYS A 26 -13.22 19.38 -19.92
N VAL A 27 -13.01 20.50 -20.60
CA VAL A 27 -11.69 21.14 -20.74
C VAL A 27 -10.99 21.37 -19.40
N GLU A 28 -11.74 21.81 -18.38
CA GLU A 28 -11.19 22.13 -17.06
C GLU A 28 -10.67 20.89 -16.34
N CYS A 29 -11.39 19.77 -16.43
CA CYS A 29 -10.96 18.53 -15.81
C CYS A 29 -9.75 17.93 -16.53
N VAL A 30 -9.68 18.01 -17.85
CA VAL A 30 -8.50 17.57 -18.63
C VAL A 30 -7.29 18.47 -18.32
N ALA A 31 -7.49 19.78 -18.21
CA ALA A 31 -6.44 20.71 -17.78
C ALA A 31 -5.96 20.39 -16.36
N ARG A 32 -6.87 20.03 -15.44
CA ARG A 32 -6.54 19.65 -14.06
C ARG A 32 -5.70 18.38 -14.01
N LEU A 33 -6.05 17.35 -14.79
CA LEU A 33 -5.26 16.12 -14.91
C LEU A 33 -3.84 16.39 -15.39
N ARG A 34 -3.71 17.17 -16.47
CA ARG A 34 -2.41 17.47 -17.06
C ARG A 34 -1.55 18.39 -16.22
N PHE A 35 -2.14 19.41 -15.60
CA PHE A 35 -1.38 20.40 -14.85
C PHE A 35 -1.13 20.01 -13.39
N VAL A 36 -2.17 19.54 -12.70
CA VAL A 36 -2.14 19.34 -11.24
C VAL A 36 -1.75 17.92 -10.87
N MET A 37 -2.22 16.94 -11.65
CA MET A 37 -1.88 15.53 -11.45
C MET A 37 -0.70 15.07 -12.31
N GLU A 38 -0.23 15.91 -13.23
CA GLU A 38 0.83 15.60 -14.21
C GLU A 38 0.53 14.33 -15.04
N ASP A 39 -0.75 13.97 -15.16
CA ASP A 39 -1.19 12.80 -15.92
C ASP A 39 -1.68 13.21 -17.31
N ARG A 40 -1.06 12.61 -18.33
CA ARG A 40 -1.36 12.85 -19.76
C ARG A 40 -2.26 11.76 -20.35
N ARG A 41 -2.73 10.81 -19.54
CA ARG A 41 -3.61 9.73 -19.99
C ARG A 41 -5.06 10.19 -20.18
N CYS A 42 -5.73 9.55 -21.13
CA CYS A 42 -7.18 9.70 -21.30
C CYS A 42 -7.91 9.08 -20.10
N VAL A 43 -8.88 9.78 -19.53
CA VAL A 43 -9.66 9.26 -18.39
C VAL A 43 -10.54 8.06 -18.71
N ILE A 44 -10.86 7.86 -19.99
CA ILE A 44 -11.74 6.77 -20.44
C ILE A 44 -10.92 5.54 -20.80
N CYS A 45 -9.97 5.67 -21.74
CA CYS A 45 -9.21 4.52 -22.24
C CYS A 45 -7.80 4.36 -21.66
N GLN A 46 -7.34 5.27 -20.79
CA GLN A 46 -6.00 5.23 -20.18
C GLN A 46 -4.82 5.33 -21.16
N VAL A 47 -5.08 5.55 -22.45
CA VAL A 47 -4.04 5.77 -23.46
C VAL A 47 -3.38 7.13 -23.22
N THR A 48 -2.05 7.14 -23.20
CA THR A 48 -1.26 8.37 -23.11
C THR A 48 -1.51 9.24 -24.34
N CYS A 49 -2.09 10.42 -24.12
CA CYS A 49 -2.29 11.41 -25.16
C CYS A 49 -1.24 12.49 -24.93
N GLU A 50 -0.30 12.72 -25.84
CA GLU A 50 0.65 13.83 -25.67
C GLU A 50 0.00 15.18 -25.96
N ARG A 51 -0.86 15.21 -26.98
CA ARG A 51 -1.57 16.39 -27.46
C ARG A 51 -3.06 16.22 -27.28
N VAL A 52 -3.73 17.29 -26.87
CA VAL A 52 -5.18 17.33 -26.67
C VAL A 52 -5.76 18.52 -27.40
N PHE A 53 -6.94 18.33 -27.99
CA PHE A 53 -7.69 19.35 -28.67
C PHE A 53 -8.97 19.65 -27.89
N ALA A 54 -9.23 20.94 -27.69
CA ALA A 54 -10.36 21.48 -26.96
C ALA A 54 -11.27 22.24 -27.92
N THR A 55 -12.54 21.87 -27.92
CA THR A 55 -13.56 22.44 -28.79
C THR A 55 -14.90 22.54 -28.06
N ARG A 56 -15.84 23.29 -28.63
CA ARG A 56 -17.17 23.47 -28.07
C ARG A 56 -17.98 22.18 -28.20
N HIS A 57 -18.63 21.77 -27.11
CA HIS A 57 -19.49 20.59 -27.10
C HIS A 57 -20.85 20.92 -27.73
N MET A 58 -21.18 20.23 -28.82
CA MET A 58 -22.46 20.31 -29.51
C MET A 58 -23.07 18.90 -29.67
N GLY A 59 -22.82 18.01 -28.71
CA GLY A 59 -23.23 16.60 -28.77
C GLY A 59 -22.61 15.90 -29.99
N GLU A 60 -23.44 15.23 -30.77
CA GLU A 60 -23.05 14.52 -32.01
C GLU A 60 -22.49 15.46 -33.10
N TYR A 61 -22.86 16.74 -33.08
CA TYR A 61 -22.43 17.74 -34.07
C TYR A 61 -21.09 18.40 -33.74
N THR A 62 -20.43 17.97 -32.66
CA THR A 62 -19.11 18.48 -32.30
C THR A 62 -18.12 18.14 -33.41
N GLU A 63 -17.57 19.14 -34.09
CA GLU A 63 -16.56 18.94 -35.13
C GLU A 63 -15.35 18.20 -34.51
N THR A 64 -15.06 17.01 -35.04
CA THR A 64 -13.97 16.18 -34.55
C THR A 64 -12.82 16.14 -35.51
N ILE A 65 -11.61 16.25 -34.95
CA ILE A 65 -10.38 16.01 -35.66
C ILE A 65 -10.06 14.53 -35.48
N GLY A 66 -9.98 13.79 -36.58
CA GLY A 66 -9.55 12.39 -36.55
C GLY A 66 -8.10 12.24 -36.05
N ALA A 67 -7.69 11.03 -35.68
CA ALA A 67 -6.36 10.77 -35.12
C ALA A 67 -5.21 11.35 -35.98
N ASP A 68 -5.30 11.24 -37.32
CA ASP A 68 -4.30 11.76 -38.26
C ASP A 68 -4.24 13.30 -38.30
N GLY A 69 -5.33 13.97 -37.92
CA GLY A 69 -5.40 15.42 -37.84
C GLY A 69 -4.65 15.99 -36.62
N PHE A 70 -4.39 15.18 -35.58
CA PHE A 70 -3.62 15.62 -34.41
C PHE A 70 -2.16 15.94 -34.74
N GLU A 71 -1.60 15.33 -35.77
CA GLU A 71 -0.25 15.65 -36.26
C GLU A 71 -0.15 17.04 -36.88
N GLN A 72 -1.27 17.55 -37.39
CA GLN A 72 -1.34 18.84 -38.06
C GLN A 72 -1.68 19.98 -37.10
N LEU A 73 -2.13 19.70 -35.87
CA LEU A 73 -2.47 20.70 -34.86
C LEU A 73 -1.35 21.72 -34.61
N PRO A 74 -0.06 21.33 -34.44
CA PRO A 74 1.01 22.30 -34.25
C PRO A 74 1.21 23.21 -35.47
N LYS A 75 0.98 22.70 -36.69
CA LYS A 75 1.07 23.49 -37.93
C LYS A 75 -0.10 24.49 -38.01
N ARG A 76 -1.31 24.07 -37.66
CA ARG A 76 -2.51 24.94 -37.62
C ARG A 76 -2.39 26.02 -36.54
N ALA A 77 -1.85 25.68 -35.38
CA ALA A 77 -1.53 26.66 -34.33
C ALA A 77 -0.49 27.69 -34.80
N ARG A 78 0.58 27.26 -35.49
CA ARG A 78 1.57 28.17 -36.09
C ARG A 78 0.98 29.06 -37.17
N ALA A 79 0.00 28.55 -37.92
CA ALA A 79 -0.79 29.32 -38.88
C ALA A 79 -1.82 30.28 -38.21
N LYS A 80 -1.82 30.39 -36.87
CA LYS A 80 -2.78 31.17 -36.06
C LYS A 80 -4.25 30.77 -36.30
N GLN A 81 -4.48 29.55 -36.76
CA GLN A 81 -5.84 29.02 -36.91
C GLN A 81 -6.38 28.45 -35.60
N LEU A 82 -5.49 28.10 -34.67
CA LEU A 82 -5.81 27.53 -33.36
C LEU A 82 -4.97 28.20 -32.27
N HIS A 83 -5.54 28.29 -31.06
CA HIS A 83 -4.84 28.78 -29.88
C HIS A 83 -4.11 27.63 -29.20
N HIS A 84 -2.85 27.83 -28.81
CA HIS A 84 -2.03 26.80 -28.18
C HIS A 84 -1.61 27.21 -26.77
N ASP A 85 -1.61 26.23 -25.86
CA ASP A 85 -0.99 26.33 -24.55
C ASP A 85 0.23 25.39 -24.47
N ASP A 86 1.43 25.97 -24.63
CA ASP A 86 2.70 25.23 -24.67
C ASP A 86 2.98 24.42 -23.40
N LYS A 87 2.41 24.79 -22.25
CA LYS A 87 2.68 24.10 -20.98
C LYS A 87 1.82 22.86 -20.80
N LEU A 88 0.62 22.84 -21.42
CA LEU A 88 -0.30 21.70 -21.34
C LEU A 88 -0.36 20.91 -22.63
N ASP A 89 0.35 21.30 -23.70
CA ASP A 89 0.22 20.69 -25.04
C ASP A 89 -1.26 20.57 -25.47
N MET A 90 -2.04 21.62 -25.15
CA MET A 90 -3.47 21.72 -25.45
C MET A 90 -3.71 22.76 -26.54
N PHE A 91 -4.53 22.38 -27.52
CA PHE A 91 -4.97 23.21 -28.64
C PHE A 91 -6.44 23.58 -28.44
N PHE A 92 -6.81 24.81 -28.77
CA PHE A 92 -8.16 25.34 -28.56
C PHE A 92 -8.65 26.02 -29.84
N ASP A 93 -9.91 25.81 -30.18
CA ASP A 93 -10.62 26.62 -31.19
C ASP A 93 -10.96 28.01 -30.63
N ASP A 94 -11.44 28.06 -29.38
CA ASP A 94 -11.89 29.29 -28.72
C ASP A 94 -10.78 29.95 -27.89
N ASP A 95 -10.43 31.20 -28.22
CA ASP A 95 -9.46 31.99 -27.46
C ASP A 95 -9.91 32.21 -26.00
N ALA A 96 -11.21 32.40 -25.79
CA ALA A 96 -11.79 32.60 -24.46
C ALA A 96 -11.53 31.40 -23.53
N VAL A 97 -11.64 30.18 -24.06
CA VAL A 97 -11.39 28.94 -23.30
C VAL A 97 -9.90 28.77 -23.03
N CYS A 98 -9.05 29.08 -24.01
CA CYS A 98 -7.60 29.10 -23.83
C CYS A 98 -7.19 30.10 -22.74
N GLY A 99 -7.76 31.31 -22.76
CA GLY A 99 -7.59 32.35 -21.74
C GLY A 99 -8.03 31.90 -20.36
N LYS A 100 -9.19 31.22 -20.26
CA LYS A 100 -9.70 30.64 -19.01
C LYS A 100 -8.73 29.61 -18.41
N VAL A 101 -8.26 28.64 -19.21
CA VAL A 101 -7.29 27.63 -18.75
C VAL A 101 -5.97 28.27 -18.31
N LYS A 102 -5.48 29.26 -19.06
CA LYS A 102 -4.29 30.05 -18.68
C LYS A 102 -4.51 30.80 -17.36
N SER A 103 -5.70 31.35 -17.14
CA SER A 103 -6.07 32.06 -15.91
C SER A 103 -6.17 31.12 -14.70
N LEU A 104 -6.75 29.92 -14.85
CA LEU A 104 -6.81 28.90 -13.78
C LEU A 104 -5.41 28.50 -13.27
N ARG A 105 -4.42 28.53 -14.15
CA ARG A 105 -3.01 28.28 -13.80
C ARG A 105 -2.30 29.52 -13.27
N SER A 106 -2.81 30.71 -13.55
CA SER A 106 -2.16 31.95 -13.15
C SER A 106 -2.13 32.07 -11.63
N LEU A 107 -0.98 32.50 -11.09
CA LEU A 107 -0.78 32.68 -9.64
C LEU A 107 -1.33 34.04 -9.22
N VAL A 108 -2.63 34.21 -9.41
CA VAL A 108 -3.36 35.42 -9.04
C VAL A 108 -4.02 35.20 -7.68
N CYS A 109 -3.99 36.23 -6.83
CA CYS A 109 -4.69 36.20 -5.56
C CYS A 109 -6.20 36.35 -5.78
N GLY A 110 -6.99 35.31 -5.49
CA GLY A 110 -8.45 35.33 -5.67
C GLY A 110 -9.17 36.40 -4.83
N GLU A 111 -8.59 36.81 -3.70
CA GLU A 111 -9.13 37.91 -2.88
C GLU A 111 -8.90 39.28 -3.54
N CYS A 112 -7.69 39.54 -4.07
CA CYS A 112 -7.44 40.74 -4.86
C CYS A 112 -8.34 40.84 -6.09
N VAL A 113 -8.67 39.72 -6.73
CA VAL A 113 -9.60 39.71 -7.89
C VAL A 113 -11.00 40.13 -7.45
N ARG A 114 -11.47 39.66 -6.29
CA ARG A 114 -12.74 40.11 -5.72
C ARG A 114 -12.70 41.59 -5.35
N ASP A 115 -11.63 42.04 -4.72
CA ASP A 115 -11.43 43.45 -4.35
C ASP A 115 -11.36 44.36 -5.59
N ALA A 116 -10.86 43.86 -6.72
CA ALA A 116 -10.81 44.56 -8.00
C ALA A 116 -12.10 44.44 -8.85
N GLY A 117 -13.20 43.92 -8.27
CA GLY A 117 -14.49 43.82 -8.97
C GLY A 117 -14.59 42.68 -10.00
N GLY A 118 -13.70 41.68 -9.92
CA GLY A 118 -13.75 40.46 -10.74
C GLY A 118 -12.80 40.45 -11.93
N ASP A 119 -12.04 41.53 -12.18
CA ASP A 119 -11.07 41.55 -13.28
C ASP A 119 -9.71 40.99 -12.85
N ALA A 120 -9.43 39.76 -13.27
CA ALA A 120 -8.14 39.10 -13.02
C ALA A 120 -6.96 39.78 -13.75
N SER A 121 -7.24 40.63 -14.74
CA SER A 121 -6.22 41.37 -15.51
C SER A 121 -5.67 42.58 -14.76
N ALA A 122 -6.45 43.12 -13.82
CA ALA A 122 -6.06 44.26 -12.99
C ALA A 122 -5.20 43.87 -11.78
N VAL A 123 -5.06 42.58 -11.49
CA VAL A 123 -4.38 42.07 -10.31
C VAL A 123 -2.95 41.63 -10.66
N PRO A 124 -1.93 41.98 -9.84
CA PRO A 124 -0.57 41.53 -10.07
C PRO A 124 -0.47 40.00 -10.05
N GLN A 125 0.04 39.42 -11.14
CA GLN A 125 0.39 38.01 -11.21
C GLN A 125 1.67 37.76 -10.42
N HIS A 126 1.67 36.74 -9.56
CA HIS A 126 2.85 36.37 -8.81
C HIS A 126 3.73 35.40 -9.62
N GLN A 127 5.06 35.54 -9.51
CA GLN A 127 6.00 34.68 -10.23
C GLN A 127 6.15 33.28 -9.59
N SER A 128 5.78 33.13 -8.32
CA SER A 128 5.92 31.86 -7.60
C SER A 128 4.84 31.67 -6.53
N VAL A 129 4.56 30.40 -6.19
CA VAL A 129 3.64 30.04 -5.10
C VAL A 129 4.10 30.62 -3.76
N LYS A 130 5.42 30.74 -3.54
CA LYS A 130 5.98 31.39 -2.35
C LYS A 130 5.64 32.88 -2.30
N ALA A 131 5.75 33.59 -3.42
CA ALA A 131 5.38 35.00 -3.51
C ALA A 131 3.87 35.21 -3.29
N LEU A 132 3.03 34.34 -3.83
CA LEU A 132 1.59 34.37 -3.57
C LEU A 132 1.26 34.12 -2.08
N LYS A 133 1.92 33.14 -1.44
CA LYS A 133 1.77 32.88 0.01
C LYS A 133 2.19 34.09 0.87
N ALA A 134 3.28 34.78 0.49
CA ALA A 134 3.73 35.97 1.19
C ALA A 134 2.72 37.12 1.02
N HIS A 135 2.25 37.36 -0.21
CA HIS A 135 1.24 38.36 -0.50
C HIS A 135 -0.07 38.13 0.27
N LEU A 136 -0.56 36.89 0.31
CA LEU A 136 -1.77 36.53 1.07
C LEU A 136 -1.61 36.78 2.58
N ARG A 137 -0.41 36.52 3.11
CA ARG A 137 -0.08 36.78 4.52
C ARG A 137 -0.05 38.28 4.82
N GLU A 138 0.61 39.06 3.97
CA GLU A 138 0.84 40.49 4.22
C GLU A 138 -0.38 41.36 3.93
N LYS A 139 -1.06 41.13 2.80
CA LYS A 139 -2.20 41.97 2.40
C LYS A 139 -3.54 41.49 2.97
N HIS A 140 -3.75 40.17 3.05
CA HIS A 140 -5.06 39.61 3.39
C HIS A 140 -5.10 38.91 4.75
N GLY A 141 -3.95 38.67 5.40
CA GLY A 141 -3.88 37.89 6.65
C GLY A 141 -4.42 36.45 6.52
N LYS A 142 -4.46 35.92 5.29
CA LYS A 142 -5.00 34.60 4.94
C LYS A 142 -3.89 33.63 4.56
N PHE A 143 -4.12 32.34 4.79
CA PHE A 143 -3.15 31.28 4.62
C PHE A 143 -3.80 30.07 3.94
N PHE A 144 -2.99 29.34 3.17
CA PHE A 144 -3.36 28.01 2.69
C PHE A 144 -3.04 26.93 3.73
N CYS A 145 -3.85 25.88 3.79
CA CYS A 145 -3.47 24.66 4.52
C CYS A 145 -2.44 23.86 3.71
N GLU A 146 -1.25 23.64 4.27
CA GLU A 146 -0.17 22.88 3.61
C GLU A 146 -0.58 21.45 3.27
N VAL A 147 -1.33 20.79 4.15
CA VAL A 147 -1.81 19.42 3.91
C VAL A 147 -2.82 19.39 2.76
N CYS A 148 -3.73 20.37 2.69
CA CYS A 148 -4.64 20.49 1.56
C CYS A 148 -3.94 20.91 0.27
N LEU A 149 -2.88 21.71 0.33
CA LEU A 149 -2.09 22.05 -0.87
C LEU A 149 -1.39 20.83 -1.47
N GLU A 150 -0.96 19.88 -0.62
CA GLU A 150 -0.29 18.66 -1.06
C GLU A 150 -1.30 17.60 -1.53
N GLY A 151 -2.38 17.41 -0.76
CA GLY A 151 -3.37 16.36 -1.00
C GLY A 151 -4.47 16.74 -1.99
N ARG A 152 -4.94 17.99 -1.99
CA ARG A 152 -6.04 18.42 -2.86
C ARG A 152 -5.50 18.80 -4.23
N LYS A 153 -5.73 17.95 -5.22
CA LYS A 153 -5.32 18.15 -6.62
C LYS A 153 -6.24 19.12 -7.37
N VAL A 154 -6.39 20.33 -6.85
CA VAL A 154 -7.17 21.43 -7.46
C VAL A 154 -6.24 22.57 -7.88
N PHE A 155 -6.73 23.47 -8.74
CA PHE A 155 -5.96 24.67 -9.09
C PHE A 155 -5.78 25.58 -7.86
N LEU A 156 -4.68 26.33 -7.80
CA LEU A 156 -4.42 27.25 -6.70
C LEU A 156 -5.47 28.35 -6.57
N SER A 157 -6.11 28.73 -7.68
CA SER A 157 -7.25 29.66 -7.71
C SER A 157 -8.52 29.08 -7.08
N GLU A 158 -8.67 27.75 -7.08
CA GLU A 158 -9.81 27.02 -6.48
C GLU A 158 -9.55 26.63 -5.02
N GLN A 159 -8.31 26.81 -4.54
CA GLN A 159 -7.93 26.45 -3.19
C GLN A 159 -8.55 27.42 -2.17
N VAL A 160 -9.10 26.85 -1.09
CA VAL A 160 -9.70 27.63 -0.01
C VAL A 160 -8.62 28.32 0.82
N LEU A 161 -8.86 29.61 1.09
CA LEU A 161 -8.04 30.45 1.93
C LEU A 161 -8.65 30.53 3.33
N TYR A 162 -7.80 30.39 4.35
CA TYR A 162 -8.22 30.39 5.76
C TYR A 162 -7.57 31.56 6.49
N THR A 163 -8.28 32.18 7.43
CA THR A 163 -7.62 33.02 8.45
C THR A 163 -6.81 32.15 9.41
N ARG A 164 -5.92 32.73 10.22
CA ARG A 164 -5.11 31.97 11.17
C ARG A 164 -5.95 31.08 12.10
N THR A 165 -7.03 31.63 12.65
CA THR A 165 -7.93 30.90 13.56
C THR A 165 -8.75 29.84 12.84
N GLN A 166 -9.16 30.10 11.60
CA GLN A 166 -9.85 29.11 10.77
C GLN A 166 -8.94 27.97 10.36
N LEU A 167 -7.67 28.24 10.04
CA LEU A 167 -6.69 27.22 9.67
C LEU A 167 -6.40 26.27 10.83
N ASP A 168 -6.25 26.80 12.04
CA ASP A 168 -6.04 25.97 13.22
C ASP A 168 -7.30 25.11 13.48
N LYS A 169 -8.51 25.68 13.40
CA LYS A 169 -9.75 24.89 13.52
C LYS A 169 -9.87 23.80 12.46
N HIS A 170 -9.52 24.11 11.21
CA HIS A 170 -9.53 23.16 10.09
C HIS A 170 -8.53 22.01 10.31
N ARG A 171 -7.32 22.31 10.79
CA ARG A 171 -6.30 21.29 11.07
C ARG A 171 -6.70 20.33 12.19
N TYR A 172 -7.30 20.87 13.26
CA TYR A 172 -7.67 20.10 14.46
C TYR A 172 -9.13 19.61 14.47
N GLY A 173 -9.90 19.83 13.39
CA GLY A 173 -11.27 19.32 13.27
C GLY A 173 -12.30 20.02 14.15
N ALA A 174 -12.01 21.25 14.58
CA ALA A 174 -12.90 22.05 15.42
C ALA A 174 -13.83 22.97 14.61
N SER A 175 -13.87 22.84 13.28
CA SER A 175 -14.77 23.60 12.41
C SER A 175 -16.05 22.81 12.10
N ALA A 176 -17.16 23.23 12.71
CA ALA A 176 -18.50 22.86 12.27
C ALA A 176 -18.98 23.69 11.05
N ASP A 177 -18.34 24.83 10.77
CA ASP A 177 -19.03 25.91 10.04
C ASP A 177 -18.36 26.42 8.75
N VAL A 178 -17.11 26.05 8.43
CA VAL A 178 -16.40 26.61 7.25
C VAL A 178 -16.01 25.59 6.18
N ASP A 179 -16.05 24.29 6.49
CA ASP A 179 -15.71 23.24 5.54
C ASP A 179 -16.96 22.67 4.81
N ASN A 180 -18.15 23.18 5.14
CA ASN A 180 -19.42 22.82 4.48
C ASN A 180 -19.56 23.31 3.04
N ALA A 181 -18.56 24.02 2.49
CA ALA A 181 -18.60 24.46 1.10
C ALA A 181 -18.53 23.31 0.07
N PHE A 182 -18.15 22.08 0.47
CA PHE A 182 -17.97 20.95 -0.44
C PHE A 182 -18.57 19.62 0.05
N GLY A 183 -19.61 19.65 0.89
CA GLY A 183 -20.51 18.50 1.06
C GLY A 183 -20.01 17.30 1.87
N GLN A 184 -18.82 17.36 2.50
CA GLN A 184 -18.43 16.34 3.48
C GLN A 184 -18.96 16.73 4.86
N ALA A 185 -20.24 16.42 5.10
CA ALA A 185 -20.79 16.35 6.44
C ALA A 185 -19.96 15.35 7.28
N GLY A 186 -19.05 15.86 8.12
CA GLY A 186 -18.19 15.04 8.98
C GLY A 186 -16.68 15.17 8.78
N PHE A 187 -16.16 16.24 8.18
CA PHE A 187 -14.71 16.51 8.20
C PHE A 187 -14.20 16.72 9.64
N LYS A 188 -13.48 15.73 10.18
CA LYS A 188 -12.93 15.74 11.56
C LYS A 188 -11.53 16.35 11.66
N GLY A 189 -11.11 17.12 10.66
CA GLY A 189 -9.75 17.64 10.56
C GLY A 189 -8.75 16.63 9.99
N HIS A 190 -7.50 17.07 9.84
CA HIS A 190 -6.45 16.20 9.31
C HIS A 190 -5.99 15.18 10.36
N PRO A 191 -5.96 13.88 10.03
CA PRO A 191 -5.44 12.87 10.95
C PRO A 191 -3.98 13.16 11.29
N SER A 192 -3.65 13.13 12.58
CA SER A 192 -2.30 13.42 13.05
C SER A 192 -1.63 12.19 13.65
N CYS A 193 -0.33 12.09 13.42
CA CYS A 193 0.50 11.07 14.06
C CYS A 193 0.67 11.39 15.57
N LYS A 194 0.38 10.43 16.44
CA LYS A 194 0.55 10.58 17.91
C LYS A 194 2.00 10.80 18.33
N TYR A 195 2.96 10.25 17.57
CA TYR A 195 4.38 10.31 17.89
C TYR A 195 5.06 11.53 17.26
N CYS A 196 4.86 11.74 15.95
CA CYS A 196 5.50 12.81 15.19
C CYS A 196 4.74 14.13 15.20
N LYS A 197 3.46 14.14 15.61
CA LYS A 197 2.55 15.31 15.56
C LYS A 197 2.43 15.95 14.17
N LYS A 198 2.74 15.20 13.11
CA LYS A 198 2.54 15.60 11.71
C LYS A 198 1.10 15.31 11.30
N PHE A 199 0.53 16.18 10.47
CA PHE A 199 -0.81 16.04 9.92
C PHE A 199 -0.75 15.44 8.52
N PHE A 200 -1.70 14.57 8.20
CA PHE A 200 -1.81 13.89 6.91
C PHE A 200 -3.15 14.25 6.26
N TYR A 201 -3.23 14.10 4.93
CA TYR A 201 -4.45 14.44 4.20
C TYR A 201 -5.57 13.46 4.54
N ASP A 202 -5.28 12.16 4.44
CA ASP A 202 -6.22 11.05 4.70
C ASP A 202 -5.68 10.05 5.73
N GLU A 203 -6.57 9.24 6.30
CA GLU A 203 -6.21 8.13 7.20
C GLU A 203 -5.29 7.11 6.52
N GLY A 204 -5.42 6.89 5.20
CA GLY A 204 -4.54 6.00 4.44
C GLY A 204 -3.09 6.49 4.35
N GLN A 205 -2.90 7.82 4.22
CA GLN A 205 -1.56 8.41 4.27
C GLN A 205 -0.97 8.32 5.68
N LEU A 206 -1.79 8.54 6.71
CA LEU A 206 -1.38 8.33 8.09
C LEU A 206 -0.95 6.86 8.30
N TYR A 207 -1.72 5.88 7.82
CA TYR A 207 -1.37 4.45 7.94
C TYR A 207 -0.04 4.14 7.26
N THR A 208 0.17 4.64 6.04
CA THR A 208 1.44 4.48 5.31
C THR A 208 2.61 5.12 6.07
N HIS A 209 2.38 6.28 6.68
CA HIS A 209 3.37 6.92 7.55
C HIS A 209 3.63 6.09 8.82
N MET A 210 2.58 5.56 9.47
CA MET A 210 2.74 4.72 10.66
C MET A 210 3.57 3.46 10.35
N GLN A 211 3.35 2.86 9.18
CA GLN A 211 4.08 1.66 8.78
C GLN A 211 5.54 1.92 8.38
N THR A 212 5.85 3.10 7.84
CA THR A 212 7.19 3.44 7.33
C THR A 212 8.05 4.16 8.36
N ALA A 213 7.45 4.99 9.21
CA ALA A 213 8.17 5.82 10.17
C ALA A 213 8.13 5.29 11.61
N HIS A 214 7.25 4.32 11.90
CA HIS A 214 7.18 3.67 13.21
C HIS A 214 7.40 2.17 13.10
N GLU A 215 8.14 1.68 14.08
CA GLU A 215 8.50 0.27 14.13
C GLU A 215 7.33 -0.54 14.67
N THR A 216 7.15 -1.75 14.15
CA THR A 216 6.10 -2.67 14.60
C THR A 216 6.72 -3.96 15.10
N CYS A 217 6.15 -4.51 16.17
CA CYS A 217 6.56 -5.82 16.65
C CYS A 217 6.06 -6.91 15.69
N HIS A 218 6.98 -7.60 15.01
CA HIS A 218 6.66 -8.67 14.07
C HIS A 218 6.00 -9.89 14.75
N ILE A 219 6.22 -10.08 16.05
CA ILE A 219 5.61 -11.15 16.84
C ILE A 219 4.16 -10.80 17.19
N CYS A 220 3.92 -9.60 17.75
CA CYS A 220 2.56 -9.13 18.02
C CYS A 220 1.72 -9.05 16.75
N ARG A 221 2.30 -8.64 15.61
CA ARG A 221 1.60 -8.61 14.33
C ARG A 221 1.17 -10.00 13.85
N ARG A 222 1.96 -11.04 14.16
CA ARG A 222 1.60 -12.44 13.86
C ARG A 222 0.56 -13.01 14.84
N GLN A 223 0.67 -12.66 16.12
CA GLN A 223 -0.26 -13.13 17.15
C GLN A 223 -1.62 -12.46 17.08
N CYS A 224 -1.67 -11.17 16.75
CA CYS A 224 -2.89 -10.38 16.63
C CYS A 224 -2.87 -9.57 15.32
N PRO A 225 -3.30 -10.15 14.19
CA PRO A 225 -3.35 -9.43 12.92
C PRO A 225 -4.27 -8.20 12.95
N ASP A 226 -5.28 -8.19 13.84
CA ASP A 226 -6.24 -7.08 13.95
C ASP A 226 -5.73 -5.87 14.76
N LYS A 227 -4.66 -6.02 15.55
CA LYS A 227 -4.13 -4.94 16.41
C LYS A 227 -2.79 -4.44 15.90
N HIS A 228 -2.82 -3.32 15.19
CA HIS A 228 -1.60 -2.63 14.75
C HIS A 228 -1.05 -1.77 15.88
N VAL A 229 -0.12 -2.34 16.66
CA VAL A 229 0.63 -1.59 17.69
C VAL A 229 1.91 -1.04 17.07
N TYR A 230 2.02 0.28 17.03
CA TYR A 230 3.18 1.01 16.54
C TYR A 230 4.02 1.51 17.71
N TYR A 231 5.33 1.54 17.53
CA TYR A 231 6.29 2.06 18.52
C TYR A 231 7.07 3.21 17.90
N ARG A 232 7.35 4.25 18.69
CA ARG A 232 7.95 5.48 18.17
C ARG A 232 9.33 5.24 17.56
N ASP A 233 10.17 4.56 18.33
CA ASP A 233 11.59 4.36 18.07
C ASP A 233 11.98 2.92 18.45
N TYR A 234 13.12 2.46 17.93
CA TYR A 234 13.65 1.13 18.20
C TYR A 234 13.89 0.88 19.70
N GLU A 235 14.22 1.90 20.48
CA GLU A 235 14.39 1.80 21.95
C GLU A 235 13.08 1.46 22.67
N GLU A 236 11.95 1.97 22.18
CA GLU A 236 10.64 1.63 22.74
C GLU A 236 10.23 0.22 22.37
N LEU A 237 10.54 -0.19 21.14
CA LEU A 237 10.35 -1.56 20.68
C LEU A 237 11.25 -2.55 21.46
N GLU A 238 12.49 -2.19 21.77
CA GLU A 238 13.40 -3.00 22.59
C GLU A 238 12.83 -3.18 24.01
N ARG A 239 12.27 -2.13 24.59
CA ARG A 239 11.61 -2.21 25.90
C ARG A 239 10.40 -3.13 25.86
N HIS A 240 9.66 -3.13 24.76
CA HIS A 240 8.56 -4.06 24.53
C HIS A 240 9.07 -5.50 24.35
N PHE A 241 10.13 -5.71 23.56
CA PHE A 241 10.76 -7.03 23.38
C PHE A 241 11.34 -7.61 24.66
N ARG A 242 11.72 -6.79 25.65
CA ARG A 242 12.17 -7.25 26.96
C ARG A 242 11.04 -7.57 27.93
N LYS A 243 9.88 -6.92 27.79
CA LYS A 243 8.74 -7.04 28.72
C LYS A 243 7.75 -8.11 28.28
N ASP A 244 7.33 -8.05 27.03
CA ASP A 244 6.23 -8.86 26.48
C ASP A 244 6.75 -10.05 25.66
N HIS A 245 8.03 -10.03 25.30
CA HIS A 245 8.68 -11.10 24.57
C HIS A 245 9.97 -11.56 25.25
N HIS A 246 10.50 -12.69 24.80
CA HIS A 246 11.73 -13.27 25.32
C HIS A 246 12.87 -13.02 24.33
N ALA A 247 13.56 -11.89 24.49
CA ALA A 247 14.70 -11.51 23.66
C ALA A 247 16.03 -12.04 24.22
N CYS A 248 16.89 -12.56 23.35
CA CYS A 248 18.24 -12.97 23.76
C CYS A 248 19.15 -11.74 23.96
N LEU A 249 19.83 -11.68 25.11
CA LEU A 249 20.71 -10.56 25.51
C LEU A 249 22.18 -10.75 25.08
N HIS A 250 22.52 -11.81 24.34
CA HIS A 250 23.90 -12.07 23.95
C HIS A 250 24.37 -11.10 22.85
N PRO A 251 25.58 -10.52 22.93
CA PRO A 251 26.07 -9.47 22.01
C PRO A 251 26.02 -9.83 20.52
N GLU A 252 26.20 -11.11 20.18
CA GLU A 252 26.09 -11.59 18.79
C GLU A 252 24.64 -11.58 18.27
N CYS A 253 23.66 -11.85 19.13
CA CYS A 253 22.23 -11.85 18.81
C CYS A 253 21.65 -10.43 18.83
N LEU A 254 22.20 -9.54 19.67
CA LEU A 254 21.92 -8.11 19.66
C LEU A 254 22.36 -7.45 18.35
N ALA A 255 23.56 -7.79 17.86
CA ALA A 255 24.11 -7.29 16.60
C ALA A 255 23.27 -7.68 15.37
N LYS A 256 22.54 -8.81 15.44
CA LYS A 256 21.63 -9.27 14.38
C LYS A 256 20.21 -8.69 14.48
N LYS A 257 20.01 -7.58 15.22
CA LYS A 257 18.71 -6.93 15.48
C LYS A 257 17.74 -7.79 16.31
N PHE A 258 18.25 -8.37 17.39
CA PHE A 258 17.55 -9.19 18.39
C PHE A 258 16.84 -10.42 17.82
N VAL A 259 17.31 -11.60 18.23
CA VAL A 259 16.51 -12.82 18.11
C VAL A 259 15.49 -12.80 19.25
N VAL A 260 14.24 -12.50 18.89
CA VAL A 260 13.12 -12.38 19.84
C VAL A 260 12.18 -13.56 19.66
N PHE A 261 11.77 -14.18 20.77
CA PHE A 261 10.93 -15.37 20.78
C PHE A 261 9.57 -15.12 21.44
N THR A 262 8.60 -15.96 21.07
CA THR A 262 7.23 -15.90 21.61
C THR A 262 7.15 -16.46 23.02
N SER A 263 7.97 -17.46 23.33
CA SER A 263 7.95 -18.18 24.61
C SER A 263 9.33 -18.27 25.26
N ALA A 264 9.35 -18.36 26.59
CA ALA A 264 10.58 -18.55 27.36
C ALA A 264 11.29 -19.86 27.00
N GLN A 265 10.54 -20.88 26.57
CA GLN A 265 11.07 -22.18 26.17
C GLN A 265 11.88 -22.06 24.86
N GLU A 266 11.39 -21.30 23.89
CA GLU A 266 12.12 -21.02 22.64
C GLU A 266 13.42 -20.27 22.90
N LEU A 267 13.41 -19.30 23.83
CA LEU A 267 14.63 -18.61 24.25
C LEU A 267 15.64 -19.59 24.88
N LYS A 268 15.21 -20.45 25.82
CA LYS A 268 16.09 -21.47 26.42
C LYS A 268 16.65 -22.45 25.39
N ASN A 269 15.84 -22.85 24.42
CA ASN A 269 16.28 -23.72 23.34
C ASN A 269 17.34 -23.02 22.46
N HIS A 270 17.13 -21.75 22.13
CA HIS A 270 18.10 -20.93 21.40
C HIS A 270 19.40 -20.74 22.17
N GLU A 271 19.32 -20.41 23.46
CA GLU A 271 20.48 -20.31 24.35
C GLU A 271 21.24 -21.65 24.45
N GLY A 272 20.55 -22.78 24.50
CA GLY A 272 21.17 -24.11 24.53
C GLY A 272 21.82 -24.56 23.20
N LEU A 273 21.31 -24.08 22.07
CA LEU A 273 21.81 -24.39 20.72
C LEU A 273 22.96 -23.46 20.31
N GLU A 274 22.72 -22.15 20.35
CA GLU A 274 23.63 -21.11 19.84
C GLU A 274 24.65 -20.68 20.91
N HIS A 275 24.21 -20.54 22.17
CA HIS A 275 25.07 -20.15 23.29
C HIS A 275 25.51 -21.31 24.19
N GLY A 276 25.11 -22.55 23.87
CA GLY A 276 25.46 -23.76 24.64
C GLY A 276 26.95 -24.11 24.61
N ARG A 277 27.76 -23.38 23.82
CA ARG A 277 29.22 -23.46 23.80
C ARG A 277 29.88 -22.57 24.86
N ALA A 278 29.16 -21.56 25.37
CA ALA A 278 29.57 -20.68 26.46
C ALA A 278 29.05 -21.16 27.83
N MET A 279 28.12 -22.13 27.86
CA MET A 279 27.55 -22.73 29.07
C MET A 279 28.29 -23.99 29.51
N THR A 280 28.26 -24.30 30.81
CA THR A 280 28.82 -25.57 31.33
C THR A 280 27.94 -26.77 30.93
N LYS A 281 28.53 -27.97 30.86
CA LYS A 281 27.86 -29.20 30.36
C LYS A 281 26.57 -29.55 31.11
N ALA A 282 26.46 -29.16 32.39
CA ALA A 282 25.30 -29.36 33.24
C ALA A 282 24.16 -28.37 32.92
N GLU A 283 24.48 -27.09 32.69
CA GLU A 283 23.51 -26.05 32.31
C GLU A 283 22.90 -26.33 30.93
N ARG A 284 23.70 -26.88 30.01
CA ARG A 284 23.22 -27.29 28.68
C ARG A 284 22.20 -28.44 28.74
N GLN A 285 22.41 -29.40 29.63
CA GLN A 285 21.44 -30.50 29.84
C GLN A 285 20.17 -30.03 30.56
N ALA A 286 20.28 -29.04 31.45
CA ALA A 286 19.12 -28.47 32.13
C ALA A 286 18.27 -27.58 31.20
N ALA A 287 18.89 -26.79 30.31
CA ALA A 287 18.20 -25.92 29.37
C ALA A 287 17.41 -26.69 28.28
N LEU A 288 17.87 -27.88 27.89
CA LEU A 288 17.23 -28.75 26.89
C LEU A 288 16.15 -29.67 27.46
N ARG A 289 15.90 -29.64 28.78
CA ARG A 289 14.78 -30.38 29.38
C ARG A 289 13.48 -29.63 29.09
N VAL A 290 12.69 -30.15 28.17
CA VAL A 290 11.29 -29.78 28.02
C VAL A 290 10.51 -30.50 29.12
N ASP A 291 9.95 -29.76 30.06
CA ASP A 291 9.08 -30.30 31.10
C ASP A 291 7.70 -30.59 30.49
N VAL A 292 7.51 -31.81 30.01
CA VAL A 292 6.22 -32.26 29.47
C VAL A 292 5.40 -32.79 30.63
N GLY A 293 4.70 -31.90 31.33
CA GLY A 293 3.73 -32.25 32.37
C GLY A 293 2.48 -32.89 31.77
N PHE A 294 2.59 -34.13 31.27
CA PHE A 294 1.45 -34.92 30.84
C PHE A 294 0.87 -35.63 32.07
N THR A 295 -0.15 -35.04 32.70
CA THR A 295 -1.02 -35.80 33.60
C THR A 295 -1.92 -36.68 32.74
N VAL A 296 -1.52 -37.94 32.57
CA VAL A 296 -2.41 -38.97 32.01
C VAL A 296 -3.54 -39.17 33.02
N GLY A 297 -4.68 -38.55 32.74
CA GLY A 297 -5.93 -38.80 33.46
C GLY A 297 -6.33 -40.25 33.24
N ALA A 298 -6.08 -41.10 34.24
CA ALA A 298 -6.77 -42.38 34.37
C ALA A 298 -8.23 -42.06 34.72
N GLY A 299 -9.13 -42.26 33.76
CA GLY A 299 -10.57 -42.18 34.01
C GLY A 299 -10.98 -43.23 35.03
N GLY A 300 -11.72 -42.78 36.04
CA GLY A 300 -12.31 -43.62 37.08
C GLY A 300 -13.27 -42.78 37.91
N ASP A 301 -14.54 -42.80 37.51
CA ASP A 301 -15.71 -42.53 38.35
C ASP A 301 -15.56 -43.25 39.70
N ASP A 302 -15.62 -42.54 40.82
CA ASP A 302 -16.61 -42.81 41.87
C ASP A 302 -16.57 -41.77 43.00
N ASP A 303 -17.73 -41.62 43.62
CA ASP A 303 -18.18 -40.65 44.59
C ASP A 303 -17.56 -40.89 45.99
N ARG A 304 -17.44 -39.80 46.78
CA ARG A 304 -17.35 -39.71 48.27
C ARG A 304 -16.04 -39.16 48.87
N GLY A 305 -16.14 -37.88 49.27
CA GLY A 305 -16.07 -37.46 50.68
C GLY A 305 -14.77 -37.60 51.48
N GLY A 306 -14.30 -36.48 52.05
CA GLY A 306 -13.65 -36.52 53.36
C GLY A 306 -12.29 -35.83 53.50
N ASN A 307 -12.35 -34.59 53.98
CA ASN A 307 -11.33 -33.83 54.71
C ASN A 307 -10.41 -34.66 55.64
N GLN A 308 -9.08 -34.55 55.51
CA GLN A 308 -8.17 -34.16 56.62
C GLN A 308 -6.68 -34.07 56.24
N SER A 309 -6.04 -33.18 57.00
CA SER A 309 -4.64 -32.78 57.16
C SER A 309 -3.63 -33.86 57.59
N GLY A 310 -2.34 -33.58 57.34
CA GLY A 310 -1.16 -34.20 57.96
C GLY A 310 -0.22 -34.79 56.92
N ASP A 311 0.89 -34.13 56.59
CA ASP A 311 2.20 -34.35 57.24
C ASP A 311 2.44 -35.84 57.51
N TRP A 312 3.33 -36.51 56.76
CA TRP A 312 4.17 -37.60 57.27
C TRP A 312 5.27 -37.95 56.26
N THR A 313 6.41 -38.27 56.86
CA THR A 313 7.76 -38.52 56.35
C THR A 313 7.89 -39.71 55.39
N VAL A 314 8.86 -39.57 54.46
CA VAL A 314 9.44 -40.66 53.67
C VAL A 314 10.19 -41.62 54.59
N VAL A 315 9.72 -42.87 54.67
CA VAL A 315 10.54 -44.03 55.04
C VAL A 315 10.31 -45.12 53.99
N GLY A 316 11.41 -45.63 53.45
CA GLY A 316 11.39 -46.66 52.42
C GLY A 316 10.92 -48.02 52.92
N GLY A 317 10.55 -48.88 51.97
CA GLY A 317 10.42 -50.31 52.22
C GLY A 317 9.46 -51.02 51.28
N GLY A 318 10.01 -51.85 50.38
CA GLY A 318 9.53 -53.22 50.18
C GLY A 318 8.33 -53.47 49.26
N GLY A 319 8.63 -53.85 48.02
CA GLY A 319 8.19 -55.13 47.42
C GLY A 319 6.69 -55.43 47.27
N GLY A 320 6.20 -55.40 46.02
CA GLY A 320 4.95 -56.05 45.62
C GLY A 320 5.01 -56.46 44.14
N ARG A 321 5.18 -57.76 43.89
CA ARG A 321 5.31 -58.39 42.57
C ARG A 321 3.95 -58.51 41.88
N GLY A 322 3.89 -58.12 40.60
CA GLY A 322 2.80 -58.40 39.67
C GLY A 322 3.31 -58.28 38.23
N GLY A 323 4.20 -59.17 37.83
CA GLY A 323 4.88 -59.13 36.54
C GLY A 323 3.95 -59.53 35.40
N ALA A 324 3.72 -58.60 34.46
CA ALA A 324 3.30 -58.97 33.11
C ALA A 324 4.47 -59.72 32.44
N ASN A 325 4.23 -60.89 31.87
CA ASN A 325 5.27 -61.65 31.18
C ASN A 325 5.88 -60.81 30.06
N ALA A 326 7.21 -60.85 29.91
CA ALA A 326 7.94 -60.02 28.94
C ALA A 326 7.41 -60.18 27.50
N THR A 327 6.90 -61.37 27.19
CA THR A 327 6.25 -61.73 25.93
C THR A 327 4.95 -60.96 25.66
N ASP A 328 4.18 -60.61 26.70
CA ASP A 328 2.94 -59.84 26.57
C ASP A 328 3.22 -58.36 26.30
N VAL A 329 4.27 -57.82 26.94
CA VAL A 329 4.72 -56.44 26.71
C VAL A 329 5.28 -56.29 25.28
N GLU A 330 6.01 -57.28 24.77
CA GLU A 330 6.46 -57.30 23.38
C GLU A 330 5.32 -57.44 22.39
N ARG A 331 4.32 -58.29 22.67
CA ARG A 331 3.12 -58.43 21.83
C ARG A 331 2.32 -57.13 21.74
N MET A 332 2.13 -56.42 22.85
CA MET A 332 1.46 -55.10 22.84
C MET A 332 2.27 -54.05 22.08
N ARG A 333 3.60 -54.03 22.21
CA ARG A 333 4.46 -53.12 21.43
C ARG A 333 4.44 -53.44 19.94
N ALA A 334 4.40 -54.71 19.56
CA ALA A 334 4.27 -55.14 18.16
C ALA A 334 2.91 -54.73 17.57
N GLN A 335 1.82 -54.89 18.32
CA GLN A 335 0.49 -54.45 17.92
C GLN A 335 0.40 -52.92 17.77
N ALA A 336 1.00 -52.16 18.70
CA ALA A 336 1.05 -50.70 18.61
C ALA A 336 1.84 -50.22 17.38
N ARG A 337 2.95 -50.88 17.04
CA ARG A 337 3.73 -50.58 15.82
C ARG A 337 2.96 -50.91 14.54
N ALA A 338 2.26 -52.05 14.51
CA ALA A 338 1.42 -52.43 13.37
C ALA A 338 0.26 -51.45 13.15
N HIS A 339 -0.38 -51.00 14.23
CA HIS A 339 -1.45 -50.00 14.16
C HIS A 339 -0.93 -48.63 13.69
N ALA A 340 0.23 -48.20 14.18
CA ALA A 340 0.87 -46.96 13.71
C ALA A 340 1.27 -47.03 12.22
N GLN A 341 1.72 -48.19 11.75
CA GLN A 341 2.03 -48.40 10.33
C GLN A 341 0.78 -48.39 9.45
N GLU A 342 -0.32 -48.99 9.89
CA GLU A 342 -1.59 -48.97 9.13
C GLU A 342 -2.18 -47.56 9.08
N GLN A 343 -2.11 -46.78 10.17
CA GLN A 343 -2.52 -45.37 10.16
C GLN A 343 -1.71 -44.53 9.17
N LEU A 344 -0.39 -44.73 9.11
CA LEU A 344 0.47 -44.07 8.12
C LEU A 344 0.15 -44.49 6.68
N ARG A 345 -0.20 -45.77 6.47
CA ARG A 345 -0.61 -46.29 5.16
C ARG A 345 -1.93 -45.66 4.72
N GLN A 346 -2.89 -45.56 5.62
CA GLN A 346 -4.19 -44.96 5.37
C GLN A 346 -4.09 -43.44 5.12
N ALA A 347 -3.26 -42.73 5.88
CA ALA A 347 -2.96 -41.31 5.64
C ALA A 347 -2.31 -41.07 4.25
N ARG A 348 -1.45 -41.98 3.80
CA ARG A 348 -0.86 -41.93 2.45
C ARG A 348 -1.91 -42.15 1.36
N VAL A 349 -2.82 -43.11 1.52
CA VAL A 349 -3.91 -43.35 0.55
C VAL A 349 -4.81 -42.11 0.47
N ASN A 350 -5.21 -41.54 1.61
CA ASN A 350 -6.03 -40.33 1.65
C ASN A 350 -5.33 -39.12 0.99
N SER A 351 -4.00 -39.00 1.13
CA SER A 351 -3.23 -37.94 0.46
C SER A 351 -3.13 -38.13 -1.06
N VAL A 352 -3.15 -39.37 -1.54
CA VAL A 352 -3.15 -39.65 -2.99
C VAL A 352 -4.55 -39.39 -3.55
N GLU A 353 -5.61 -39.77 -2.84
CA GLU A 353 -6.99 -39.48 -3.23
C GLU A 353 -7.27 -37.98 -3.25
N SER A 354 -6.79 -37.21 -2.26
CA SER A 354 -6.95 -35.75 -2.26
C SER A 354 -6.19 -35.08 -3.41
N ALA A 355 -4.96 -35.53 -3.71
CA ALA A 355 -4.19 -35.04 -4.84
C ALA A 355 -4.85 -35.38 -6.20
N GLN A 356 -5.46 -36.56 -6.32
CA GLN A 356 -6.24 -36.94 -7.51
C GLN A 356 -7.49 -36.08 -7.66
N LEU A 357 -8.19 -35.78 -6.56
CA LEU A 357 -9.38 -34.92 -6.57
C LEU A 357 -9.03 -33.48 -6.97
N GLU A 358 -7.92 -32.94 -6.45
CA GLU A 358 -7.41 -31.63 -6.88
C GLU A 358 -6.99 -31.62 -8.36
N ALA A 359 -6.40 -32.69 -8.86
CA ALA A 359 -6.03 -32.81 -10.27
C ALA A 359 -7.27 -32.79 -11.19
N VAL A 360 -8.34 -33.50 -10.81
CA VAL A 360 -9.62 -33.49 -11.54
C VAL A 360 -10.29 -32.12 -11.48
N LEU A 361 -10.28 -31.45 -10.32
CA LEU A 361 -10.82 -30.09 -10.16
C LEU A 361 -10.00 -29.03 -10.92
N ARG A 362 -8.70 -29.23 -11.08
CA ARG A 362 -7.85 -28.38 -11.90
C ARG A 362 -8.10 -28.62 -13.40
N ALA A 363 -8.30 -29.87 -13.81
CA ALA A 363 -8.65 -30.22 -15.19
C ALA A 363 -10.01 -29.63 -15.60
N SER A 364 -11.03 -29.67 -14.73
CA SER A 364 -12.35 -29.09 -15.02
C SER A 364 -12.36 -27.56 -15.08
N ARG A 365 -11.40 -26.90 -14.43
CA ARG A 365 -11.19 -25.43 -14.52
C ARG A 365 -10.42 -25.01 -15.78
N GLY A 366 -9.73 -25.93 -16.45
CA GLY A 366 -8.95 -25.67 -17.66
C GLY A 366 -9.75 -25.54 -18.95
N GLU A 367 -11.02 -25.96 -18.97
CA GLU A 367 -11.87 -25.90 -20.18
C GLU A 367 -12.66 -24.59 -20.33
N SER A 368 -12.57 -23.67 -19.37
CA SER A 368 -13.35 -22.42 -19.34
C SER A 368 -12.54 -21.12 -19.51
N GLU A 369 -11.27 -21.18 -19.92
CA GLU A 369 -10.47 -19.97 -20.19
C GLU A 369 -10.16 -19.79 -21.69
N LEU A 370 -10.79 -18.77 -22.28
CA LEU A 370 -10.45 -18.21 -23.59
C LEU A 370 -8.98 -17.71 -23.60
N PRO A 371 -8.26 -17.78 -24.74
CA PRO A 371 -6.82 -17.62 -24.76
C PRO A 371 -6.39 -16.16 -24.49
N ARG A 372 -5.51 -15.99 -23.50
CA ARG A 372 -4.80 -14.72 -23.23
C ARG A 372 -3.63 -14.55 -24.21
N VAL A 373 -3.52 -13.32 -24.70
CA VAL A 373 -2.51 -12.80 -25.63
C VAL A 373 -1.11 -12.84 -24.98
N ALA A 374 -0.10 -13.25 -25.73
CA ALA A 374 1.29 -13.36 -25.26
C ALA A 374 1.93 -11.98 -25.06
N SER A 375 2.53 -11.75 -23.88
CA SER A 375 3.44 -10.63 -23.61
C SER A 375 4.88 -11.10 -23.67
N ALA A 376 5.73 -10.22 -24.18
CA ALA A 376 7.07 -10.48 -24.66
C ALA A 376 8.14 -10.38 -23.57
N GLU A 377 8.57 -11.49 -22.96
CA GLU A 377 9.85 -11.59 -22.21
C GLU A 377 10.53 -12.97 -22.30
N ASP A 378 10.35 -13.71 -23.40
CA ASP A 378 11.07 -14.97 -23.65
C ASP A 378 11.93 -14.89 -24.93
N PHE A 379 13.19 -14.47 -24.79
CA PHE A 379 14.23 -14.72 -25.80
C PHE A 379 15.46 -15.34 -25.11
N PRO A 380 15.91 -16.54 -25.53
CA PRO A 380 17.10 -17.17 -24.96
C PRO A 380 18.40 -16.64 -25.57
N ASP A 381 19.38 -16.42 -24.70
CA ASP A 381 20.78 -16.08 -24.96
C ASP A 381 21.45 -17.03 -25.96
N LEU A 382 22.18 -16.46 -26.92
CA LEU A 382 23.16 -17.18 -27.75
C LEU A 382 24.55 -16.61 -27.51
N ALA A 383 25.39 -17.40 -26.83
CA ALA A 383 26.83 -17.23 -26.84
C ALA A 383 27.51 -18.48 -27.40
N THR A 384 28.60 -18.21 -28.13
CA THR A 384 29.73 -19.08 -28.52
C THR A 384 29.65 -19.88 -29.82
N GLY A 385 30.66 -19.67 -30.69
CA GLY A 385 31.00 -20.61 -31.76
C GLY A 385 31.79 -20.06 -32.95
N GLY A 386 33.09 -19.80 -32.77
CA GLY A 386 34.15 -20.28 -33.68
C GLY A 386 34.34 -19.64 -35.07
N ALA A 387 35.56 -19.12 -35.27
CA ALA A 387 36.13 -18.61 -36.52
C ALA A 387 36.19 -19.64 -37.67
N LEU A 388 36.25 -19.14 -38.93
CA LEU A 388 37.24 -19.54 -39.93
C LEU A 388 37.19 -18.61 -41.18
N ALA A 389 38.37 -18.40 -41.76
CA ALA A 389 38.71 -17.45 -42.80
C ALA A 389 38.20 -17.82 -44.20
N ALA A 390 37.96 -16.80 -45.05
CA ALA A 390 38.14 -16.91 -46.50
C ALA A 390 38.41 -15.52 -47.11
N ARG A 391 39.41 -15.49 -47.98
CA ARG A 391 39.96 -14.35 -48.73
C ARG A 391 39.17 -14.10 -50.02
N GLY A 392 39.24 -12.86 -50.52
CA GLY A 392 38.91 -12.44 -51.89
C GLY A 392 37.93 -11.26 -51.87
N GLY A 393 38.17 -10.08 -52.44
CA GLY A 393 39.04 -9.68 -53.54
C GLY A 393 38.19 -8.94 -54.59
N GLY A 394 38.56 -7.70 -54.95
CA GLY A 394 38.00 -6.93 -56.08
C GLY A 394 36.99 -5.84 -55.69
N LEU A 395 37.31 -4.53 -55.81
CA LEU A 395 37.22 -3.69 -57.04
C LEU A 395 35.75 -3.57 -57.49
N ILE A 396 35.06 -2.42 -57.49
CA ILE A 396 35.19 -1.13 -58.21
C ILE A 396 34.06 -0.23 -57.66
N GLY A 397 34.12 1.11 -57.52
CA GLY A 397 34.54 2.14 -58.47
C GLY A 397 33.29 2.73 -59.15
N GLY A 398 32.92 3.98 -58.81
CA GLY A 398 31.81 4.73 -59.41
C GLY A 398 31.29 5.84 -58.51
#